data_AF-A0A8T4AWY0-F1
#
_entry.id   AF-A0A8T4AWY0-F1
#
_cell.length_a   1.000
_cell.length_b   1.000
_cell.length_c   1.000
_cell.angle_alpha   90.00
_cell.angle_beta   90.00
_cell.angle_gamma   90.00
#
_symmetry.space_group_name_H-M   'P 1'
#
loop_
_entity.id
_entity.type
_entity.pdbx_description
1 polymer ?
#
loop_
_entity_poly.entity_id
_entity_poly.type
_entity_poly.pdbx_seq_one_letter_code
_entity_poly.pdbx_strand_id
1 'polypeptide(L)'
;MYVDQNPSIMINIKRLFTKGILATLAFYPQVSTAGGFTSAEVLNRELEAQNSLFLTSIGMVGIVAMQTGQHDDKVDCINDWYWVDGLVSEAKNDAIRVAVESLSQVHPQAVIMAVIERECGLFALN
;
A
#
# COMPACT_ATOMS: atom_id res chain seq x y z
N MET A 1 -17.29 52.71 -23.22
CA MET A 1 -17.71 51.29 -23.30
C MET A 1 -16.67 50.47 -22.57
N TYR A 2 -16.94 50.11 -21.32
CA TYR A 2 -16.13 49.16 -20.56
C TYR A 2 -16.85 47.81 -20.65
N VAL A 3 -16.14 46.79 -21.14
CA VAL A 3 -16.63 45.41 -21.19
C VAL A 3 -16.53 44.85 -19.77
N ASP A 4 -17.67 44.50 -19.21
CA ASP A 4 -17.83 43.87 -17.91
C ASP A 4 -17.26 42.44 -17.96
N GLN A 5 -16.10 42.22 -17.34
CA GLN A 5 -15.53 40.88 -17.15
C GLN A 5 -16.16 40.25 -15.92
N ASN A 6 -17.18 39.41 -16.13
CA ASN A 6 -17.86 38.68 -15.08
C ASN A 6 -16.90 37.67 -14.39
N PRO A 7 -16.52 37.87 -13.11
CA PRO A 7 -15.52 37.06 -12.41
C PRO A 7 -15.96 35.62 -12.14
N SER A 8 -17.25 35.31 -12.33
CA SER A 8 -17.84 33.98 -12.08
C SER A 8 -17.43 32.93 -13.11
N ILE A 9 -17.06 33.34 -14.32
CA ILE A 9 -16.66 32.42 -15.41
C ILE A 9 -15.22 31.92 -15.21
N MET A 10 -14.36 32.76 -14.63
CA MET A 10 -12.92 32.47 -14.50
C MET A 10 -12.58 31.44 -13.41
N ILE A 11 -13.47 31.22 -12.44
CA ILE A 11 -13.29 30.26 -11.34
C ILE A 11 -13.61 28.81 -11.78
N ASN A 12 -14.48 28.62 -12.77
CA ASN A 12 -14.92 27.28 -13.18
C ASN A 12 -13.95 26.55 -14.12
N ILE A 13 -13.20 27.29 -14.94
CA ILE A 13 -12.27 26.67 -15.90
C ILE A 13 -11.09 26.03 -15.17
N LYS A 14 -10.51 26.69 -14.17
CA LYS A 14 -9.37 26.15 -13.38
C LYS A 14 -9.74 24.85 -12.67
N ARG A 15 -10.96 24.74 -12.12
CA ARG A 15 -11.45 23.54 -11.42
C ARG A 15 -11.68 22.36 -12.37
N LEU A 16 -12.11 22.62 -13.61
CA LEU A 16 -12.27 21.59 -14.64
C LEU A 16 -10.94 21.00 -15.09
N PHE A 17 -9.91 21.83 -15.29
CA PHE A 17 -8.58 21.35 -15.64
C PHE A 17 -7.95 20.47 -14.55
N THR A 18 -8.08 20.83 -13.27
CA THR A 18 -7.55 20.00 -12.17
C THR A 18 -8.22 18.64 -12.08
N LYS A 19 -9.54 18.56 -12.30
CA LYS A 19 -10.27 17.27 -12.30
C LYS A 19 -9.94 16.39 -13.51
N GLY A 20 -9.70 17.00 -14.68
CA GLY A 20 -9.30 16.27 -15.88
C GLY A 20 -7.96 15.54 -15.72
N ILE A 21 -6.98 16.19 -15.08
CA ILE A 21 -5.65 15.60 -14.83
C ILE A 21 -5.76 14.37 -13.90
N LEU A 22 -6.57 14.46 -12.83
CA LEU A 22 -6.80 13.35 -11.91
C LEU A 22 -7.51 12.17 -12.60
N ALA A 23 -8.47 12.44 -13.50
CA ALA A 23 -9.14 11.39 -14.27
C ALA A 23 -8.17 10.68 -15.21
N THR A 24 -7.26 11.40 -15.89
CA THR A 24 -6.26 10.77 -16.76
C THR A 24 -5.27 9.88 -16.01
N LEU A 25 -4.93 10.20 -14.75
CA LEU A 25 -4.06 9.34 -13.93
C LEU A 25 -4.75 8.02 -13.53
N ALA A 26 -6.08 7.97 -13.47
CA ALA A 26 -6.81 6.75 -13.16
C ALA A 26 -6.87 5.75 -14.33
N PHE A 27 -6.70 6.21 -15.58
CA PHE A 27 -6.75 5.35 -16.77
C PHE A 27 -5.41 4.73 -17.16
N TYR A 28 -4.30 5.21 -16.59
CA TYR A 28 -2.98 4.60 -16.73
C TYR A 28 -2.57 4.05 -15.37
N PRO A 29 -2.89 2.78 -15.03
CA PRO A 29 -2.24 2.15 -13.89
C PRO A 29 -0.74 2.31 -14.12
N GLN A 30 -0.09 3.09 -13.26
CA GLN A 30 1.36 3.18 -13.24
C GLN A 30 1.84 1.79 -12.86
N VAL A 31 2.09 0.94 -13.85
CA VAL A 31 2.65 -0.38 -13.64
C VAL A 31 4.05 -0.12 -13.13
N SER A 32 4.22 -0.09 -11.81
CA SER A 32 5.53 -0.05 -11.15
C SER A 32 6.20 -1.42 -11.32
N THR A 33 6.45 -1.83 -12.56
CA THR A 33 7.47 -2.80 -12.89
C THR A 33 8.80 -2.05 -12.86
N ALA A 34 9.18 -1.60 -11.67
CA ALA A 34 10.56 -1.24 -11.41
C ALA A 34 11.31 -2.58 -11.36
N GLY A 35 12.01 -2.94 -12.43
CA GLY A 35 12.91 -4.09 -12.44
C GLY A 35 14.06 -4.01 -11.41
N GLY A 36 14.03 -3.03 -10.49
CA GLY A 36 14.96 -2.84 -9.38
C GLY A 36 14.37 -3.19 -8.01
N PHE A 37 13.08 -2.94 -7.73
CA PHE A 37 12.57 -3.00 -6.34
C PHE A 37 12.36 -4.44 -5.84
N THR A 38 13.46 -5.03 -5.38
CA THR A 38 13.55 -6.39 -4.84
C THR A 38 13.64 -6.38 -3.33
N SER A 39 13.42 -7.55 -2.72
CA SER A 39 13.63 -7.76 -1.29
C SER A 39 15.07 -7.45 -0.86
N ALA A 40 16.06 -7.73 -1.70
CA ALA A 40 17.45 -7.34 -1.46
C ALA A 40 17.62 -5.81 -1.34
N GLU A 41 16.95 -5.02 -2.17
CA GLU A 41 17.00 -3.56 -2.08
C GLU A 41 16.39 -3.03 -0.78
N VAL A 42 15.36 -3.70 -0.25
CA VAL A 42 14.78 -3.36 1.06
C VAL A 42 15.77 -3.63 2.17
N LEU A 43 16.44 -4.79 2.15
CA LEU A 43 17.41 -5.19 3.19
C LEU A 43 18.65 -4.29 3.25
N ASN A 44 18.99 -3.62 2.15
CA ASN A 44 20.09 -2.65 2.11
C ASN A 44 19.73 -1.29 2.76
N ARG A 45 18.47 -1.06 3.14
CA ARG A 45 18.04 0.18 3.81
C ARG A 45 18.24 0.10 5.32
N GLU A 46 18.22 1.26 5.97
CA GLU A 46 18.22 1.35 7.43
C GLU A 46 17.04 0.58 8.05
N LEU A 47 17.24 0.05 9.25
CA LEU A 47 16.25 -0.78 9.95
C LEU A 47 14.90 -0.07 10.10
N GLU A 48 14.91 1.23 10.41
CA GLU A 48 13.70 2.05 10.52
C GLU A 48 12.93 2.09 9.20
N ALA A 49 13.63 2.26 8.07
CA ALA A 49 13.01 2.28 6.74
C ALA A 49 12.41 0.92 6.37
N GLN A 50 13.07 -0.18 6.75
CA GLN A 50 12.52 -1.53 6.57
C GLN A 50 11.23 -1.72 7.38
N ASN A 51 11.28 -1.37 8.67
CA ASN A 51 10.14 -1.50 9.58
C ASN A 51 8.96 -0.64 9.12
N SER A 52 9.22 0.59 8.66
CA SER A 52 8.20 1.48 8.10
C SER A 52 7.53 0.91 6.84
N LEU A 53 8.32 0.28 5.96
CA LEU A 53 7.77 -0.42 4.79
C LEU A 53 6.83 -1.56 5.24
N PHE A 54 7.28 -2.42 6.15
CA PHE A 54 6.49 -3.57 6.63
C PHE A 54 5.17 -3.12 7.27
N LEU A 55 5.26 -2.11 8.14
CA LEU A 55 4.13 -1.47 8.79
C LEU A 55 3.11 -0.96 7.77
N THR A 56 3.57 -0.18 6.80
CA THR A 56 2.72 0.43 5.77
C THR A 56 2.09 -0.64 4.90
N SER A 57 2.87 -1.64 4.47
CA SER A 57 2.38 -2.76 3.66
C SER A 57 1.27 -3.54 4.34
N ILE A 58 1.46 -3.96 5.58
CA ILE A 58 0.47 -4.76 6.32
C ILE A 58 -0.78 -3.93 6.60
N GLY A 59 -0.62 -2.66 6.97
CA GLY A 59 -1.74 -1.73 7.14
C GLY A 59 -2.56 -1.57 5.84
N MET A 60 -1.88 -1.42 4.70
CA MET A 60 -2.55 -1.30 3.40
C MET A 60 -3.29 -2.59 3.01
N VAL A 61 -2.73 -3.77 3.28
CA VAL A 61 -3.45 -5.04 3.05
C VAL A 61 -4.70 -5.11 3.90
N GLY A 62 -4.63 -4.76 5.19
CA GLY A 62 -5.80 -4.70 6.07
C GLY A 62 -6.88 -3.73 5.55
N ILE A 63 -6.48 -2.53 5.12
CA ILE A 63 -7.40 -1.52 4.54
C ILE A 63 -8.09 -2.07 3.28
N VAL A 64 -7.32 -2.67 2.36
CA VAL A 64 -7.89 -3.25 1.13
C VAL A 64 -8.85 -4.39 1.47
N ALA A 65 -8.47 -5.30 2.36
CA ALA A 65 -9.31 -6.40 2.81
C ALA A 65 -10.66 -5.89 3.37
N MET A 66 -10.64 -4.89 4.25
CA MET A 66 -11.85 -4.25 4.78
C MET A 66 -12.73 -3.64 3.69
N GLN A 67 -12.13 -2.99 2.68
CA GLN A 67 -12.89 -2.33 1.61
C GLN A 67 -13.59 -3.30 0.67
N THR A 68 -13.10 -4.53 0.56
CA THR A 68 -13.73 -5.56 -0.30
C THR A 68 -14.96 -6.22 0.33
N GLY A 69 -15.12 -6.14 1.66
CA GLY A 69 -16.26 -6.70 2.40
C GLY A 69 -16.37 -8.23 2.35
N GLN A 70 -15.32 -8.94 1.91
CA GLN A 70 -15.30 -10.40 1.72
C GLN A 70 -14.25 -11.11 2.57
N HIS A 71 -13.51 -10.36 3.41
CA HIS A 71 -12.31 -10.83 4.09
C HIS A 71 -12.25 -10.37 5.55
N ASP A 72 -13.39 -10.24 6.22
CA ASP A 72 -13.47 -9.76 7.61
C ASP A 72 -12.65 -10.64 8.57
N ASP A 73 -12.65 -11.96 8.36
CA ASP A 73 -11.83 -12.92 9.11
C ASP A 73 -10.31 -12.68 8.95
N LYS A 74 -9.89 -12.22 7.76
CA LYS A 74 -8.50 -11.85 7.49
C LYS A 74 -8.13 -10.53 8.15
N VAL A 75 -9.05 -9.56 8.16
CA VAL A 75 -8.87 -8.28 8.84
C VAL A 75 -8.67 -8.50 10.33
N ASP A 76 -9.55 -9.27 10.95
CA ASP A 76 -9.47 -9.60 12.38
C ASP A 76 -8.15 -10.32 12.70
N CYS A 77 -7.78 -11.31 11.89
CA CYS A 77 -6.49 -11.97 12.06
C CYS A 77 -5.30 -11.01 11.92
N ILE A 78 -5.28 -10.11 10.92
CA ILE A 78 -4.16 -9.17 10.74
C ILE A 78 -4.06 -8.24 11.96
N ASN A 79 -5.19 -7.76 12.48
CA ASN A 79 -5.27 -6.95 13.69
C ASN A 79 -4.70 -7.71 14.90
N ASP A 80 -5.15 -8.93 15.12
CA ASP A 80 -4.69 -9.74 16.25
C ASP A 80 -3.22 -10.15 16.09
N TRP A 81 -2.85 -10.63 14.91
CA TRP A 81 -1.50 -11.11 14.66
C TRP A 81 -0.49 -9.98 14.67
N TYR A 82 -0.69 -8.87 13.95
CA TYR A 82 0.34 -7.84 13.77
C TYR A 82 0.25 -6.69 14.77
N TRP A 83 -0.97 -6.31 15.15
CA TRP A 83 -1.25 -5.09 15.91
C TRP A 83 -1.61 -5.30 17.39
N VAL A 84 -1.60 -6.54 17.90
CA VAL A 84 -1.81 -6.81 19.33
C VAL A 84 -0.94 -5.90 20.21
N ASP A 85 -1.58 -5.31 21.21
CA ASP A 85 -1.08 -4.30 22.16
C ASP A 85 -0.90 -2.87 21.60
N GLY A 86 -1.34 -2.59 20.38
CA GLY A 86 -1.27 -1.26 19.77
C GLY A 86 0.15 -0.81 19.43
N LEU A 87 1.12 -1.70 19.55
CA LEU A 87 2.53 -1.48 19.26
C LEU A 87 2.99 -2.44 18.17
N VAL A 88 3.85 -1.93 17.28
CA VAL A 88 4.53 -2.76 16.29
C VAL A 88 5.48 -3.69 17.05
N SER A 89 5.23 -4.99 16.96
CA SER A 89 6.10 -5.97 17.62
C SER A 89 7.38 -6.15 16.80
N GLU A 90 8.52 -5.82 17.38
CA GLU A 90 9.85 -6.00 16.76
C GLU A 90 10.06 -7.45 16.29
N ALA A 91 9.61 -8.42 17.08
CA ALA A 91 9.69 -9.84 16.73
C ALA A 91 8.93 -10.19 15.44
N LYS A 92 7.82 -9.50 15.13
CA LYS A 92 7.06 -9.71 13.89
C LYS A 92 7.79 -9.11 12.69
N ASN A 93 8.38 -7.94 12.86
CA ASN A 93 9.24 -7.34 11.83
C ASN A 93 10.46 -8.19 11.55
N ASP A 94 11.04 -8.83 12.57
CA ASP A 94 12.15 -9.76 12.40
C ASP A 94 11.72 -10.99 11.59
N ALA A 95 10.55 -11.57 11.88
CA ALA A 95 10.01 -12.69 11.11
C ALA A 95 9.75 -12.32 9.64
N ILE A 96 9.24 -11.11 9.37
CA ILE A 96 9.07 -10.59 8.01
C ILE A 96 10.42 -10.41 7.34
N ARG A 97 11.42 -9.87 8.04
CA ARG A 97 12.76 -9.66 7.51
C ARG A 97 13.43 -10.97 7.10
N VAL A 98 13.28 -12.02 7.90
CA VAL A 98 13.75 -13.37 7.55
C VAL A 98 13.09 -13.88 6.27
N ALA A 99 11.78 -13.64 6.07
CA ALA A 99 11.10 -14.02 4.84
C ALA A 99 11.63 -13.23 3.63
N VAL A 100 11.80 -11.92 3.78
CA VAL A 100 12.38 -11.01 2.75
C VAL A 100 13.81 -11.43 2.39
N GLU A 101 14.61 -11.84 3.37
CA GLU A 101 15.96 -12.38 3.14
C GLU A 101 15.94 -13.68 2.33
N SER A 102 15.06 -14.62 2.70
CA SER A 102 14.94 -15.90 2.00
C SER A 102 14.49 -15.78 0.54
N LEU A 103 13.85 -14.66 0.17
CA LEU A 103 13.30 -14.39 -1.15
C LEU A 103 13.86 -13.08 -1.73
N SER A 104 15.18 -12.89 -1.62
CA SER A 104 15.88 -11.65 -1.95
C SER A 104 15.62 -11.09 -3.36
N GLN A 105 15.33 -11.95 -4.35
CA GLN A 105 15.04 -11.56 -5.74
C GLN A 105 13.56 -11.29 -6.03
N VAL A 106 12.67 -11.54 -5.06
CA VAL A 106 11.23 -11.35 -5.20
C VAL A 106 10.86 -9.93 -4.75
N HIS A 107 9.84 -9.35 -5.36
CA HIS A 107 9.30 -8.06 -4.94
C HIS A 107 8.83 -8.12 -3.48
N PRO A 108 9.24 -7.18 -2.60
CA PRO A 108 9.01 -7.27 -1.16
C PRO A 108 7.52 -7.32 -0.79
N GLN A 109 6.65 -6.63 -1.54
CA GLN A 109 5.21 -6.70 -1.30
C GLN A 109 4.63 -8.11 -1.51
N ALA A 110 5.16 -8.88 -2.46
CA ALA A 110 4.71 -10.26 -2.68
C ALA A 110 5.16 -11.17 -1.53
N VAL A 111 6.37 -10.95 -1.00
CA VAL A 111 6.86 -11.66 0.18
C VAL A 111 6.03 -11.32 1.42
N ILE A 112 5.75 -10.05 1.66
CA ILE A 112 4.92 -9.60 2.80
C ILE A 112 3.51 -10.17 2.68
N MET A 113 2.91 -10.16 1.47
CA MET A 113 1.61 -10.80 1.25
C MET A 113 1.65 -12.29 1.58
N ALA A 114 2.67 -13.02 1.11
CA ALA A 114 2.81 -14.44 1.43
C ALA A 114 2.99 -14.71 2.93
N VAL A 115 3.66 -13.81 3.67
CA VAL A 115 3.74 -13.89 5.14
C VAL A 115 2.36 -13.69 5.76
N ILE A 116 1.60 -12.68 5.34
CA ILE A 116 0.23 -12.46 5.82
C ILE A 116 -0.63 -13.70 5.56
N GLU A 117 -0.56 -14.27 4.35
CA GLU A 117 -1.33 -15.46 4.00
C GLU A 117 -0.91 -16.71 4.77
N ARG A 118 0.36 -16.82 5.17
CA ARG A 118 0.84 -17.90 6.05
C ARG A 118 0.22 -17.80 7.44
N GLU A 119 0.14 -16.60 8.00
CA GLU A 119 -0.34 -16.37 9.37
C GLU A 119 -1.88 -16.31 9.45
N CYS A 120 -2.53 -15.71 8.44
CA CYS A 120 -3.97 -15.44 8.45
C CYS A 120 -4.79 -16.25 7.44
N GLY A 121 -4.14 -17.08 6.64
CA GLY A 121 -4.76 -17.86 5.58
C GLY A 121 -4.87 -17.10 4.26
N LEU A 122 -5.08 -17.84 3.18
CA LEU A 122 -5.14 -17.32 1.82
C LEU A 122 -6.33 -16.37 1.60
N PHE A 123 -6.16 -15.36 0.75
CA PHE A 123 -7.27 -14.57 0.23
C PHE A 123 -7.97 -15.36 -0.89
N ALA A 124 -9.28 -15.58 -0.76
CA ALA A 124 -10.06 -16.23 -1.80
C ALA A 124 -10.24 -15.29 -3.00
N LEU A 125 -10.00 -15.82 -4.20
CA LEU A 125 -10.36 -15.15 -5.45
C LEU A 125 -11.81 -15.55 -5.78
N ASN A 126 -12.77 -14.71 -5.41
CA ASN A 126 -14.18 -14.89 -5.75
C ASN A 126 -14.51 -14.22 -7.09
#